data_AF-A0A1Y3QTI1-F1
#
_entry.id   AF-A0A1Y3QTI1-F1
#
_cell.length_a   1.000
_cell.length_b   1.000
_cell.length_c   1.000
_cell.angle_alpha   90.00
_cell.angle_beta   90.00
_cell.angle_gamma   90.00
#
_symmetry.space_group_name_H-M   'P 1'
#
loop_
_entity.id
_entity.type
_entity.pdbx_description
1 polymer ?
#
loop_
_entity_poly.entity_id
_entity_poly.type
_entity_poly.pdbx_seq_one_letter_code
_entity_poly.pdbx_strand_id
1 'polypeptide(L)'
;MLEGLIKQAVDEVFDRLSKMQSVKQLFMVDGFSLLRMGAIGERARTGQPLSEPYGSTRRFLDFNELMFLPVQLSRFPLDNHQSVKTAVTIGKRAERPLRLATPIMITGMAFGSALSKKAKIALAKASTLANTATNSGESGFMPEEREAAANYIVQWNRGRWSNRKEDLPKVDAVEIQVGQGAEGSLGNRVKAENIREDFRTHLGLQPGQDAVRPARFRHIDDPSQFKAMVDELREASGGAPIGLKFAASRIEEDCEVAIQAGVDFITIDGAQGGSGGGREVTINNTGVPLVYAIPRAHRYLQERGVRDQIDLLVTGGLRDAGDFLKAMALGADAVYIGESALLAMVFHQLEKMPPGTNPAQLFLYTGEYRDELDVDAGAQAVANFIKASTTEMQLLAQTLGKDDLQQVNSDDMAALSREIAEITGVQLAYVPQEVRTPPVPAFR
;
A
#
# COMPACT_ATOMS: atom_id res chain seq x y z
N MET A 1 -27.47 14.59 -51.15
CA MET A 1 -26.09 14.18 -50.81
C MET A 1 -26.01 13.54 -49.42
N LEU A 2 -26.56 14.17 -48.39
CA LEU A 2 -26.55 13.66 -47.00
C LEU A 2 -27.32 12.33 -46.81
N GLU A 3 -28.50 12.19 -47.41
CA GLU A 3 -29.29 10.94 -47.36
C GLU A 3 -28.59 9.75 -48.04
N GLY A 4 -27.83 10.02 -49.11
CA GLY A 4 -27.06 9.00 -49.82
C GLY A 4 -25.90 8.45 -48.97
N LEU A 5 -25.19 9.34 -48.28
CA LEU A 5 -24.10 8.98 -47.34
C LEU A 5 -24.61 8.18 -46.13
N ILE A 6 -25.77 8.58 -45.58
CA ILE A 6 -26.40 7.86 -44.46
C ILE A 6 -26.82 6.46 -44.91
N LYS A 7 -27.45 6.33 -46.08
CA LYS A 7 -27.86 5.04 -46.62
C LYS A 7 -26.67 4.12 -46.88
N GLN A 8 -25.58 4.66 -47.44
CA GLN A 8 -24.37 3.90 -47.73
C GLN A 8 -23.69 3.40 -46.44
N ALA A 9 -23.62 4.23 -45.40
CA ALA A 9 -23.09 3.83 -44.09
C ALA A 9 -23.98 2.76 -43.42
N VAL A 10 -25.30 2.88 -43.54
CA VAL A 10 -26.25 1.88 -43.02
C VAL A 10 -26.12 0.55 -43.76
N ASP A 11 -26.07 0.57 -45.09
CA ASP A 11 -25.92 -0.64 -45.91
C ASP A 11 -24.58 -1.34 -45.64
N GLU A 12 -23.49 -0.59 -45.42
CA GLU A 12 -22.17 -1.14 -45.11
C GLU A 12 -22.12 -1.77 -43.70
N VAL A 13 -22.80 -1.15 -42.73
CA VAL A 13 -22.97 -1.74 -41.38
C VAL A 13 -23.82 -3.01 -41.47
N PHE A 14 -24.90 -3.01 -42.25
CA PHE A 14 -25.78 -4.16 -42.42
C PHE A 14 -25.08 -5.32 -43.14
N ASP A 15 -24.27 -5.04 -44.16
CA ASP A 15 -23.48 -6.05 -44.87
C ASP A 15 -22.36 -6.65 -44.01
N ARG A 16 -21.76 -5.85 -43.11
CA ARG A 16 -20.82 -6.37 -42.09
C ARG A 16 -21.54 -7.25 -41.07
N LEU A 17 -22.72 -6.84 -40.61
CA LEU A 17 -23.55 -7.64 -39.68
C LEU A 17 -24.05 -8.94 -40.31
N SER A 18 -24.43 -8.93 -41.60
CA SER A 18 -24.92 -10.10 -42.32
C SER A 18 -23.82 -11.15 -42.59
N LYS A 19 -22.56 -10.70 -42.66
CA LYS A 19 -21.37 -11.55 -42.84
C LYS A 19 -20.75 -12.03 -41.52
N MET A 20 -21.24 -11.57 -40.37
CA MET A 20 -20.76 -12.05 -39.07
C MET A 20 -21.19 -13.50 -38.85
N GLN A 21 -20.24 -14.44 -38.89
CA GLN A 21 -20.48 -15.86 -38.57
C GLN A 21 -20.82 -16.10 -37.09
N SER A 22 -20.46 -15.18 -36.19
CA SER A 22 -20.85 -15.19 -34.79
C SER A 22 -21.25 -13.80 -34.33
N VAL A 23 -22.45 -13.70 -33.75
CA VAL A 23 -22.97 -12.48 -33.11
C VAL A 23 -22.22 -12.20 -31.79
N LYS A 24 -21.68 -13.24 -31.16
CA LYS A 24 -20.93 -13.16 -29.91
C LYS A 24 -19.44 -13.03 -30.21
N GLN A 25 -18.88 -11.86 -29.91
CA GLN A 25 -17.45 -11.61 -29.97
C GLN A 25 -16.78 -11.95 -28.63
N LEU A 26 -15.48 -12.24 -28.64
CA LEU A 26 -14.76 -12.67 -27.44
C LEU A 26 -14.77 -11.59 -26.35
N PHE A 27 -14.69 -10.30 -26.70
CA PHE A 27 -14.79 -9.17 -25.76
C PHE A 27 -16.21 -8.93 -25.22
N MET A 28 -17.24 -9.60 -25.77
CA MET A 28 -18.61 -9.56 -25.27
C MET A 28 -18.90 -10.70 -24.29
N VAL A 29 -17.94 -11.61 -24.08
CA VAL A 29 -18.05 -12.66 -23.06
C VAL A 29 -17.76 -12.02 -21.71
N ASP A 30 -18.66 -12.21 -20.76
CA ASP A 30 -18.47 -11.71 -19.41
C ASP A 30 -17.12 -12.18 -18.85
N GLY A 31 -16.37 -11.22 -18.29
CA GLY A 31 -15.02 -11.45 -17.79
C GLY A 31 -13.91 -11.58 -18.84
N PHE A 32 -14.15 -11.43 -20.16
CA PHE A 32 -13.09 -11.35 -21.17
C PHE A 32 -12.77 -9.90 -21.56
N SER A 33 -11.51 -9.49 -21.37
CA SER A 33 -10.98 -8.19 -21.76
C SER A 33 -9.76 -8.33 -22.68
N LEU A 34 -9.38 -7.26 -23.39
CA LEU A 34 -8.13 -7.22 -24.18
C LEU A 34 -6.91 -7.60 -23.32
N LEU A 35 -6.87 -7.14 -22.07
CA LEU A 35 -5.84 -7.51 -21.10
C LEU A 35 -5.82 -9.01 -20.84
N ARG A 36 -6.98 -9.63 -20.59
CA ARG A 36 -7.06 -11.09 -20.35
C ARG A 36 -6.70 -11.90 -21.59
N MET A 37 -7.07 -11.45 -22.79
CA MET A 37 -6.66 -12.10 -24.04
C MET A 37 -5.15 -12.01 -24.25
N GLY A 38 -4.56 -10.82 -24.07
CA GLY A 38 -3.10 -10.65 -24.12
C GLY A 38 -2.41 -11.53 -23.09
N ALA A 39 -2.97 -11.61 -21.88
CA ALA A 39 -2.45 -12.43 -20.80
C ALA A 39 -2.55 -13.95 -21.08
N ILE A 40 -3.59 -14.41 -21.80
CA ILE A 40 -3.69 -15.80 -22.28
C ILE A 40 -2.65 -16.05 -23.39
N GLY A 41 -2.55 -15.13 -24.35
CA GLY A 41 -1.60 -15.23 -25.46
C GLY A 41 -0.15 -15.30 -24.99
N GLU A 42 0.23 -14.45 -24.03
CA GLU A 42 1.59 -14.41 -23.50
C GLU A 42 1.93 -15.67 -22.69
N ARG A 43 0.98 -16.20 -21.92
CA ARG A 43 1.13 -17.52 -21.28
C ARG A 43 1.25 -18.65 -22.29
N ALA A 44 0.44 -18.63 -23.35
CA ALA A 44 0.52 -19.64 -24.41
C ALA A 44 1.85 -19.57 -25.17
N ARG A 45 2.41 -18.37 -25.37
CA ARG A 45 3.69 -18.14 -26.04
C ARG A 45 4.88 -18.60 -25.20
N THR A 46 4.84 -18.36 -23.89
CA THR A 46 6.01 -18.55 -23.00
C THR A 46 5.94 -19.82 -22.16
N GLY A 47 4.73 -20.34 -21.90
CA GLY A 47 4.50 -21.40 -20.91
C GLY A 47 4.76 -20.98 -19.46
N GLN A 48 4.88 -19.66 -19.19
CA GLN A 48 5.24 -19.13 -17.87
C GLN A 48 4.13 -18.27 -17.27
N PRO A 49 4.05 -18.16 -15.93
CA PRO A 49 3.22 -17.16 -15.26
C PRO A 49 3.63 -15.72 -15.64
N LEU A 50 2.66 -14.80 -15.66
CA LEU A 50 2.93 -13.40 -15.91
C LEU A 50 3.43 -12.68 -14.66
N SER A 51 4.39 -11.78 -14.88
CA SER A 51 4.91 -10.85 -13.89
C SER A 51 4.48 -9.44 -14.30
N GLU A 52 3.76 -8.75 -13.42
CA GLU A 52 3.22 -7.43 -13.69
C GLU A 52 3.66 -6.44 -12.60
N PRO A 53 3.98 -5.19 -12.95
CA PRO A 53 4.12 -4.12 -11.97
C PRO A 53 2.75 -3.66 -11.45
N TYR A 54 2.77 -2.85 -10.39
CA TYR A 54 1.59 -2.24 -9.75
C TYR A 54 0.71 -3.22 -8.96
N GLY A 55 -0.46 -2.74 -8.51
CA GLY A 55 -1.42 -3.48 -7.70
C GLY A 55 -2.55 -4.14 -8.49
N SER A 56 -3.58 -4.56 -7.75
CA SER A 56 -4.71 -5.31 -8.30
C SER A 56 -5.49 -4.56 -9.39
N THR A 57 -5.90 -5.27 -10.42
CA THR A 57 -6.87 -4.78 -11.44
C THR A 57 -8.31 -5.00 -11.02
N ARG A 58 -8.54 -5.70 -9.89
CA ARG A 58 -9.88 -5.91 -9.35
C ARG A 58 -10.46 -4.60 -8.82
N ARG A 59 -11.77 -4.47 -8.96
CA ARG A 59 -12.55 -3.49 -8.23
C ARG A 59 -12.92 -4.09 -6.88
N PHE A 60 -12.47 -3.45 -5.82
CA PHE A 60 -12.83 -3.77 -4.45
C PHE A 60 -13.77 -2.69 -3.92
N LEU A 61 -14.48 -2.97 -2.84
CA LEU A 61 -14.95 -1.88 -2.00
C LEU A 61 -13.75 -1.15 -1.42
N ASP A 62 -13.87 0.17 -1.32
CA ASP A 62 -12.82 1.07 -0.90
C ASP A 62 -13.40 2.20 -0.04
N PHE A 63 -12.58 3.23 0.21
CA PHE A 63 -12.97 4.33 1.07
C PHE A 63 -13.91 5.35 0.40
N ASN A 64 -14.29 5.17 -0.88
CA ASN A 64 -15.12 6.13 -1.61
C ASN A 64 -16.56 6.21 -1.09
N GLU A 65 -17.05 5.13 -0.47
CA GLU A 65 -18.38 5.09 0.14
C GLU A 65 -18.40 5.58 1.61
N LEU A 66 -17.29 6.13 2.10
CA LEU A 66 -17.21 6.81 3.39
C LEU A 66 -17.07 8.31 3.18
N MET A 67 -17.87 9.10 3.88
CA MET A 67 -17.84 10.57 3.81
C MET A 67 -17.64 11.15 5.21
N PHE A 68 -16.75 12.15 5.34
CA PHE A 68 -16.62 12.92 6.56
C PHE A 68 -17.89 13.75 6.83
N LEU A 69 -18.18 13.99 8.11
CA LEU A 69 -19.33 14.75 8.57
C LEU A 69 -18.88 16.08 9.19
N PRO A 70 -18.73 17.17 8.41
CA PRO A 70 -18.38 18.48 8.94
C PRO A 70 -19.33 18.93 10.05
N VAL A 71 -18.76 19.44 11.13
CA VAL A 71 -19.51 19.99 12.25
C VAL A 71 -19.94 21.42 11.93
N GLN A 72 -21.04 21.86 12.55
CA GLN A 72 -21.63 23.18 12.32
C GLN A 72 -22.02 23.84 13.65
N LEU A 73 -23.19 23.47 14.20
CA LEU A 73 -23.74 24.04 15.44
C LEU A 73 -23.76 23.05 16.61
N SER A 74 -23.70 21.73 16.34
CA SER A 74 -23.59 20.69 17.38
C SER A 74 -22.19 20.64 18.01
N ARG A 75 -21.18 20.97 17.22
CA ARG A 75 -19.80 21.27 17.57
C ARG A 75 -19.32 22.30 16.55
N PHE A 76 -18.43 23.20 16.95
CA PHE A 76 -17.90 24.22 16.05
C PHE A 76 -16.66 23.72 15.30
N PRO A 77 -16.50 24.09 14.01
CA PRO A 77 -15.27 23.83 13.30
C PRO A 77 -14.13 24.66 13.90
N LEU A 78 -12.89 24.27 13.58
CA LEU A 78 -11.72 25.09 13.92
C LEU A 78 -11.50 26.15 12.84
N ASP A 79 -11.03 27.34 13.26
CA ASP A 79 -10.64 28.39 12.35
C ASP A 79 -9.34 28.02 11.61
N ASN A 80 -9.18 28.53 10.38
CA ASN A 80 -8.02 28.24 9.52
C ASN A 80 -6.64 28.52 10.16
N HIS A 81 -6.58 29.42 11.15
CA HIS A 81 -5.34 29.81 11.83
C HIS A 81 -5.01 28.91 13.04
N GLN A 82 -5.93 28.04 13.46
CA GLN A 82 -5.69 27.09 14.54
C GLN A 82 -4.89 25.90 14.01
N SER A 83 -3.80 25.57 14.70
CA SER A 83 -2.92 24.46 14.32
C SER A 83 -3.54 23.11 14.67
N VAL A 84 -3.68 22.22 13.70
CA VAL A 84 -4.01 20.81 13.92
C VAL A 84 -2.72 20.02 14.12
N LYS A 85 -2.61 19.23 15.20
CA LYS A 85 -1.46 18.35 15.46
C LYS A 85 -1.45 17.20 14.46
N THR A 86 -0.27 16.96 13.88
CA THR A 86 -0.05 15.92 12.86
C THR A 86 1.01 14.91 13.28
N ALA A 87 1.72 15.16 14.37
CA ALA A 87 2.80 14.29 14.80
C ALA A 87 2.26 12.93 15.30
N VAL A 88 2.98 11.86 14.98
CA VAL A 88 2.70 10.50 15.46
C VAL A 88 3.96 9.92 16.09
N THR A 89 3.77 9.01 17.05
CA THR A 89 4.85 8.22 17.64
C THR A 89 4.56 6.75 17.39
N ILE A 90 5.47 6.05 16.71
CA ILE A 90 5.38 4.62 16.41
C ILE A 90 6.29 3.85 17.36
N GLY A 91 5.75 2.76 17.89
CA GLY A 91 6.36 1.92 18.91
C GLY A 91 6.47 2.64 20.24
N LYS A 92 5.34 3.14 20.76
CA LYS A 92 5.27 3.95 21.99
C LYS A 92 5.92 3.31 23.23
N ARG A 93 6.06 1.98 23.27
CA ARG A 93 6.69 1.22 24.36
C ARG A 93 8.17 0.89 24.13
N ALA A 94 8.71 1.17 22.95
CA ALA A 94 10.12 0.98 22.67
C ALA A 94 10.97 2.00 23.44
N GLU A 95 12.24 1.68 23.70
CA GLU A 95 13.17 2.59 24.38
C GLU A 95 13.52 3.79 23.48
N ARG A 96 13.55 3.57 22.17
CA ARG A 96 13.82 4.59 21.14
C ARG A 96 12.62 4.74 20.20
N PRO A 97 11.45 5.22 20.66
CA PRO A 97 10.24 5.29 19.85
C PRO A 97 10.45 6.21 18.63
N LEU A 98 9.85 5.84 17.50
CA LEU A 98 9.98 6.58 16.25
C LEU A 98 9.00 7.76 16.23
N ARG A 99 9.52 9.00 16.25
CA ARG A 99 8.72 10.23 16.29
C ARG A 99 8.71 10.90 14.91
N LEU A 100 7.53 11.10 14.35
CA LEU A 100 7.34 11.62 13.00
C LEU A 100 6.47 12.88 13.03
N ALA A 101 6.72 13.81 12.11
CA ALA A 101 5.95 15.05 12.01
C ALA A 101 4.58 14.89 11.33
N THR A 102 4.37 13.77 10.65
CA THR A 102 3.16 13.43 9.89
C THR A 102 2.88 11.92 10.04
N PRO A 103 1.61 11.47 9.98
CA PRO A 103 1.28 10.04 9.95
C PRO A 103 1.57 9.37 8.60
N ILE A 104 2.03 10.11 7.59
CA ILE A 104 2.31 9.60 6.24
C ILE A 104 3.78 9.17 6.15
N MET A 105 4.01 7.88 5.91
CA MET A 105 5.33 7.24 5.84
C MET A 105 5.57 6.61 4.46
N ILE A 106 6.83 6.41 4.05
CA ILE A 106 7.15 5.74 2.78
C ILE A 106 7.35 4.23 3.03
N THR A 107 6.58 3.40 2.32
CA THR A 107 6.56 1.94 2.50
C THR A 107 7.84 1.25 2.02
N GLY A 108 8.05 0.02 2.50
CA GLY A 108 9.20 -0.79 2.12
C GLY A 108 9.14 -1.22 0.66
N MET A 109 10.00 -0.64 -0.16
CA MET A 109 10.19 -0.99 -1.57
C MET A 109 11.66 -1.30 -1.80
N ALA A 110 11.96 -2.51 -2.28
CA ALA A 110 13.31 -3.07 -2.26
C ALA A 110 14.21 -2.52 -3.38
N PHE A 111 15.47 -2.18 -3.05
CA PHE A 111 16.51 -1.96 -4.06
C PHE A 111 16.76 -3.25 -4.86
N GLY A 112 16.91 -3.14 -6.19
CA GLY A 112 17.30 -4.26 -7.05
C GLY A 112 16.12 -5.13 -7.48
N SER A 113 15.42 -5.75 -6.55
CA SER A 113 14.25 -6.59 -6.91
C SER A 113 13.02 -5.77 -7.31
N ALA A 114 12.97 -4.48 -6.98
CA ALA A 114 11.91 -3.58 -7.41
C ALA A 114 12.47 -2.25 -7.94
N LEU A 115 13.08 -1.44 -7.07
CA LEU A 115 13.46 -0.06 -7.38
C LEU A 115 14.94 0.09 -7.73
N SER A 116 15.23 1.10 -8.54
CA SER A 116 16.60 1.56 -8.80
C SER A 116 17.21 2.21 -7.56
N LYS A 117 18.55 2.25 -7.50
CA LYS A 117 19.28 2.93 -6.41
C LYS A 117 18.91 4.41 -6.33
N LYS A 118 18.75 5.09 -7.47
CA LYS A 118 18.33 6.49 -7.54
C LYS A 118 16.95 6.72 -6.91
N ALA A 119 15.98 5.86 -7.21
CA ALA A 119 14.64 5.94 -6.62
C ALA A 119 14.68 5.76 -5.10
N LYS A 120 15.46 4.80 -4.59
CA LYS A 120 15.65 4.58 -3.14
C LYS A 120 16.24 5.78 -2.43
N ILE A 121 17.29 6.38 -2.99
CA ILE A 121 17.91 7.59 -2.42
C ILE A 121 16.95 8.79 -2.47
N ALA A 122 16.19 8.93 -3.56
CA ALA A 122 15.19 10.00 -3.68
C ALA A 122 14.10 9.90 -2.60
N LEU A 123 13.58 8.70 -2.36
CA LEU A 123 12.59 8.45 -1.30
C LEU A 123 13.16 8.69 0.11
N ALA A 124 14.40 8.29 0.35
CA ALA A 124 15.09 8.57 1.62
C ALA A 124 15.25 10.08 1.87
N LYS A 125 15.76 10.82 0.87
CA LYS A 125 15.84 12.28 0.94
C LYS A 125 14.47 12.93 1.14
N ALA A 126 13.43 12.44 0.46
CA ALA A 126 12.07 12.93 0.63
C ALA A 126 11.58 12.74 2.08
N SER A 127 11.84 11.58 2.68
CA SER A 127 11.46 11.31 4.07
C SER A 127 12.10 12.30 5.05
N THR A 128 13.37 12.66 4.83
CA THR A 128 14.08 13.70 5.59
C THR A 128 13.44 15.07 5.39
N LEU A 129 13.18 15.47 4.14
CA LEU A 129 12.57 16.77 3.82
C LEU A 129 11.15 16.93 4.38
N ALA A 130 10.44 15.83 4.60
CA ALA A 130 9.09 15.78 5.17
C ALA A 130 9.08 15.42 6.68
N ASN A 131 10.23 15.22 7.32
CA ASN A 131 10.35 14.76 8.71
C ASN A 131 9.51 13.51 9.02
N THR A 132 9.54 12.54 8.10
CA THR A 132 8.91 11.23 8.24
C THR A 132 9.95 10.11 8.08
N ALA A 133 9.51 8.87 7.87
CA ALA A 133 10.38 7.70 7.70
C ALA A 133 10.29 7.09 6.29
N THR A 134 11.40 6.49 5.85
CA THR A 134 11.46 5.56 4.71
C THR A 134 11.74 4.15 5.20
N ASN A 135 11.37 3.16 4.39
CA ASN A 135 11.59 1.75 4.67
C ASN A 135 12.38 1.07 3.54
N SER A 136 13.36 0.26 3.91
CA SER A 136 14.33 -0.36 3.00
C SER A 136 13.70 -1.31 1.97
N GLY A 137 12.58 -1.94 2.32
CA GLY A 137 12.04 -3.07 1.56
C GLY A 137 12.83 -4.36 1.76
N GLU A 138 12.40 -5.42 1.07
CA GLU A 138 12.86 -6.81 1.24
C GLU A 138 14.33 -7.09 0.84
N SER A 139 15.11 -6.07 0.47
CA SER A 139 16.56 -6.20 0.22
C SER A 139 17.42 -5.88 1.45
N GLY A 140 16.81 -5.44 2.56
CA GLY A 140 17.50 -5.21 3.83
C GLY A 140 18.26 -3.87 3.90
N PHE A 141 19.23 -3.78 4.80
CA PHE A 141 19.94 -2.53 5.11
C PHE A 141 20.76 -2.00 3.93
N MET A 142 20.53 -0.75 3.53
CA MET A 142 21.27 -0.05 2.50
C MET A 142 21.97 1.19 3.10
N PRO A 143 23.31 1.24 3.15
CA PRO A 143 24.05 2.36 3.73
C PRO A 143 23.68 3.72 3.12
N GLU A 144 23.56 3.79 1.80
CA GLU A 144 23.25 5.04 1.10
C GLU A 144 21.82 5.53 1.36
N GLU A 145 20.87 4.61 1.61
CA GLU A 145 19.51 4.98 2.01
C GLU A 145 19.51 5.50 3.46
N ARG A 146 20.26 4.84 4.35
CA ARG A 146 20.39 5.28 5.74
C ARG A 146 21.04 6.65 5.86
N GLU A 147 22.07 6.94 5.08
CA GLU A 147 22.75 8.25 5.08
C GLU A 147 21.81 9.38 4.62
N ALA A 148 20.91 9.09 3.69
CA ALA A 148 19.96 10.05 3.16
C ALA A 148 18.69 10.25 4.02
N ALA A 149 18.34 9.28 4.86
CA ALA A 149 17.11 9.27 5.65
C ALA A 149 17.31 9.71 7.10
N ALA A 150 16.53 10.69 7.56
CA ALA A 150 16.47 11.07 8.97
C ALA A 150 15.98 9.90 9.84
N ASN A 151 14.87 9.28 9.42
CA ASN A 151 14.29 8.11 10.06
C ASN A 151 14.27 6.93 9.07
N TYR A 152 14.93 5.83 9.42
CA TYR A 152 15.11 4.67 8.55
C TYR A 152 14.63 3.39 9.21
N ILE A 153 13.67 2.76 8.53
CA ILE A 153 13.10 1.47 8.92
C ILE A 153 13.76 0.40 8.05
N VAL A 154 14.42 -0.56 8.68
CA VAL A 154 14.95 -1.72 7.95
C VAL A 154 13.92 -2.84 7.94
N GLN A 155 13.63 -3.37 6.76
CA GLN A 155 12.78 -4.55 6.65
C GLN A 155 13.57 -5.82 6.98
N TRP A 156 13.13 -6.53 8.02
CA TRP A 156 13.69 -7.82 8.36
C TRP A 156 13.12 -8.91 7.44
N ASN A 157 13.86 -9.30 6.40
CA ASN A 157 13.36 -10.12 5.31
C ASN A 157 13.71 -11.61 5.46
N ARG A 158 12.87 -12.47 4.87
CA ARG A 158 13.00 -13.94 4.92
C ARG A 158 14.24 -14.47 4.19
N GLY A 159 14.83 -13.68 3.29
CA GLY A 159 16.07 -13.99 2.58
C GLY A 159 17.34 -13.80 3.41
N ARG A 160 17.24 -13.10 4.56
CA ARG A 160 18.37 -12.62 5.38
C ARG A 160 19.38 -11.77 4.60
N TRP A 161 18.95 -11.19 3.49
CA TRP A 161 19.81 -10.34 2.68
C TRP A 161 20.01 -9.00 3.34
N SER A 162 21.26 -8.54 3.39
CA SER A 162 21.64 -7.25 3.99
C SER A 162 21.07 -7.03 5.41
N ASN A 163 20.83 -8.12 6.14
CA ASN A 163 20.24 -8.13 7.47
C ASN A 163 21.30 -8.52 8.50
N ARG A 164 22.37 -7.71 8.57
CA ARG A 164 23.47 -7.92 9.52
C ARG A 164 23.10 -7.30 10.86
N LYS A 165 23.37 -8.02 11.95
CA LYS A 165 23.11 -7.51 13.30
C LYS A 165 23.91 -6.24 13.59
N GLU A 166 25.12 -6.14 13.05
CA GLU A 166 25.99 -4.97 13.23
C GLU A 166 25.39 -3.66 12.67
N ASP A 167 24.38 -3.74 11.78
CA ASP A 167 23.72 -2.56 11.23
C ASP A 167 22.47 -2.14 12.03
N LEU A 168 21.93 -3.01 12.88
CA LEU A 168 20.72 -2.72 13.66
C LEU A 168 20.85 -1.52 14.62
N PRO A 169 22.01 -1.22 15.24
CA PRO A 169 22.16 0.01 16.02
C PRO A 169 22.00 1.30 15.20
N LYS A 170 22.06 1.23 13.86
CA LYS A 170 21.99 2.39 12.96
C LYS A 170 20.58 2.69 12.48
N VAL A 171 19.59 1.87 12.82
CA VAL A 171 18.20 2.00 12.33
C VAL A 171 17.30 2.60 13.41
N ASP A 172 16.18 3.18 12.95
CA ASP A 172 15.21 3.85 13.82
C ASP A 172 13.98 2.97 14.08
N ALA A 173 13.76 1.93 13.27
CA ALA A 173 12.86 0.81 13.55
C ALA A 173 13.24 -0.42 12.71
N VAL A 174 12.77 -1.60 13.14
CA VAL A 174 12.86 -2.85 12.38
C VAL A 174 11.45 -3.34 12.08
N GLU A 175 11.18 -3.65 10.81
CA GLU A 175 9.88 -4.19 10.38
C GLU A 175 10.07 -5.60 9.83
N ILE A 176 9.67 -6.61 10.59
CA ILE A 176 9.73 -8.00 10.14
C ILE A 176 8.68 -8.22 9.07
N GLN A 177 9.09 -8.61 7.87
CA GLN A 177 8.18 -8.86 6.77
C GLN A 177 7.95 -10.36 6.59
N VAL A 178 6.67 -10.74 6.62
CA VAL A 178 6.23 -12.12 6.31
C VAL A 178 5.33 -12.19 5.07
N GLY A 179 4.76 -11.05 4.64
CA GLY A 179 4.01 -10.96 3.40
C GLY A 179 3.67 -9.53 2.98
N GLN A 180 3.09 -9.40 1.79
CA GLN A 180 2.60 -8.14 1.21
C GLN A 180 1.34 -8.37 0.37
N GLY A 181 0.52 -7.35 0.13
CA GLY A 181 -0.76 -7.49 -0.57
C GLY A 181 -0.66 -8.08 -1.99
N ALA A 182 0.39 -7.75 -2.73
CA ALA A 182 0.58 -8.19 -4.12
C ALA A 182 1.00 -9.67 -4.28
N GLU A 183 1.84 -10.17 -3.38
CA GLU A 183 2.45 -11.52 -3.49
C GLU A 183 2.02 -12.47 -2.37
N GLY A 184 1.21 -12.00 -1.43
CA GLY A 184 0.88 -12.72 -0.21
C GLY A 184 2.14 -13.08 0.56
N SER A 185 2.32 -14.38 0.84
CA SER A 185 3.49 -14.94 1.53
C SER A 185 4.47 -15.65 0.59
N LEU A 186 4.37 -15.47 -0.74
CA LEU A 186 5.23 -16.21 -1.65
C LEU A 186 6.73 -15.88 -1.44
N GLY A 187 7.54 -16.93 -1.59
CA GLY A 187 8.97 -16.78 -1.81
C GLY A 187 9.25 -16.29 -3.22
N ASN A 188 10.47 -15.82 -3.46
CA ASN A 188 10.89 -15.39 -4.77
C ASN A 188 12.28 -15.92 -5.12
N ARG A 189 12.55 -16.07 -6.42
CA ARG A 189 13.87 -16.43 -6.95
C ARG A 189 14.19 -15.52 -8.13
N VAL A 190 15.28 -14.79 -8.03
CA VAL A 190 15.88 -14.08 -9.17
C VAL A 190 17.09 -14.88 -9.63
N LYS A 191 17.08 -15.29 -10.89
CA LYS A 191 18.20 -16.03 -11.49
C LYS A 191 19.45 -15.17 -11.53
N ALA A 192 20.62 -15.78 -11.33
CA ALA A 192 21.90 -15.09 -11.32
C ALA A 192 22.16 -14.20 -12.55
N GLU A 193 21.72 -14.65 -13.73
CA GLU A 193 21.83 -13.92 -15.01
C GLU A 193 21.07 -12.58 -15.05
N ASN A 194 20.03 -12.44 -14.21
CA ASN A 194 19.19 -11.24 -14.12
C ASN A 194 19.58 -10.33 -12.94
N ILE A 195 20.68 -10.64 -12.24
CA ILE A 195 21.18 -9.87 -11.11
C ILE A 195 22.42 -9.09 -11.56
N ARG A 196 22.30 -7.76 -11.62
CA ARG A 196 23.47 -6.88 -11.86
C ARG A 196 24.38 -6.84 -10.63
N GLU A 197 25.63 -6.47 -10.83
CA GLU A 197 26.70 -6.61 -9.84
C GLU A 197 26.49 -5.78 -8.57
N ASP A 198 25.90 -4.59 -8.70
CA ASP A 198 25.56 -3.72 -7.56
C ASP A 198 24.52 -4.37 -6.65
N PHE A 199 23.49 -5.01 -7.22
CA PHE A 199 22.52 -5.77 -6.44
C PHE A 199 23.11 -7.06 -5.87
N ARG A 200 23.95 -7.76 -6.62
CA ARG A 200 24.69 -8.96 -6.14
C ARG A 200 25.52 -8.64 -4.91
N THR A 201 26.30 -7.56 -4.98
CA THR A 201 27.15 -7.07 -3.89
C THR A 201 26.29 -6.67 -2.69
N HIS A 202 25.20 -5.94 -2.92
CA HIS A 202 24.29 -5.54 -1.85
C HIS A 202 23.75 -6.75 -1.07
N LEU A 203 23.25 -7.77 -1.77
CA LEU A 203 22.73 -8.99 -1.14
C LEU A 203 23.81 -9.91 -0.54
N GLY A 204 25.10 -9.66 -0.81
CA GLY A 204 26.21 -10.52 -0.39
C GLY A 204 26.25 -11.87 -1.12
N LEU A 205 25.79 -11.92 -2.37
CA LEU A 205 25.74 -13.14 -3.16
C LEU A 205 27.06 -13.38 -3.92
N GLN A 206 27.47 -14.65 -4.00
CA GLN A 206 28.63 -15.05 -4.81
C GLN A 206 28.34 -14.92 -6.32
N PRO A 207 29.35 -14.78 -7.19
CA PRO A 207 29.16 -14.84 -8.63
C PRO A 207 28.44 -16.13 -9.07
N GLY A 208 27.45 -16.01 -9.95
CA GLY A 208 26.64 -17.15 -10.41
C GLY A 208 25.59 -17.66 -9.41
N GLN A 209 25.50 -17.10 -8.21
CA GLN A 209 24.47 -17.46 -7.23
C GLN A 209 23.13 -16.76 -7.51
N ASP A 210 22.03 -17.52 -7.48
CA ASP A 210 20.67 -16.99 -7.50
C ASP A 210 20.32 -16.26 -6.19
N ALA A 211 19.51 -15.20 -6.29
CA ALA A 211 18.86 -14.62 -5.11
C ALA A 211 17.59 -15.43 -4.79
N VAL A 212 17.61 -16.22 -3.72
CA VAL A 212 16.43 -16.96 -3.24
C VAL A 212 15.88 -16.42 -1.92
N ARG A 213 14.67 -15.85 -1.95
CA ARG A 213 13.86 -15.51 -0.76
C ARG A 213 12.89 -16.66 -0.48
N PRO A 214 13.00 -17.36 0.66
CA PRO A 214 12.04 -18.41 1.01
C PRO A 214 10.67 -17.82 1.40
N ALA A 215 9.63 -18.65 1.35
CA ALA A 215 8.26 -18.27 1.73
C ALA A 215 8.08 -18.07 3.25
N ARG A 216 9.01 -18.59 4.07
CA ARG A 216 9.01 -18.39 5.53
C ARG A 216 10.44 -18.29 6.05
N PHE A 217 10.59 -17.74 7.24
CA PHE A 217 11.84 -17.85 7.99
C PHE A 217 12.09 -19.33 8.31
N ARG A 218 13.18 -19.90 7.79
CA ARG A 218 13.48 -21.35 7.87
C ARG A 218 13.67 -21.90 9.29
N HIS A 219 13.86 -21.02 10.26
CA HIS A 219 14.18 -21.35 11.66
C HIS A 219 13.00 -21.03 12.60
N ILE A 220 11.84 -20.69 12.03
CA ILE A 220 10.62 -20.38 12.77
C ILE A 220 9.55 -21.37 12.33
N ASP A 221 9.29 -22.34 13.19
CA ASP A 221 8.28 -23.39 13.06
C ASP A 221 7.12 -23.18 14.06
N ASP A 222 7.31 -22.36 15.10
CA ASP A 222 6.28 -22.04 16.09
C ASP A 222 6.35 -20.57 16.61
N PRO A 223 5.29 -20.06 17.26
CA PRO A 223 5.23 -18.68 17.74
C PRO A 223 6.29 -18.28 18.78
N SER A 224 6.80 -19.21 19.59
CA SER A 224 7.81 -18.91 20.61
C SER A 224 9.16 -18.54 19.98
N GLN A 225 9.51 -19.18 18.87
CA GLN A 225 10.70 -18.85 18.08
C GLN A 225 10.58 -17.49 17.41
N PHE A 226 9.36 -17.13 16.98
CA PHE A 226 9.10 -15.79 16.46
C PHE A 226 9.27 -14.71 17.55
N LYS A 227 8.76 -14.96 18.76
CA LYS A 227 9.01 -14.08 19.92
C LYS A 227 10.51 -13.92 20.19
N ALA A 228 11.26 -15.03 20.22
CA ALA A 228 12.71 -14.98 20.46
C ALA A 228 13.44 -14.11 19.42
N MET A 229 13.02 -14.17 18.14
CA MET A 229 13.55 -13.28 17.11
C MET A 229 13.19 -11.81 17.36
N VAL A 230 11.98 -11.50 17.81
CA VAL A 230 11.59 -10.12 18.18
C VAL A 230 12.47 -9.60 19.32
N ASP A 231 12.67 -10.39 20.37
CA ASP A 231 13.52 -10.04 21.51
C ASP A 231 14.97 -9.80 21.07
N GLU A 232 15.52 -10.68 20.23
CA GLU A 232 16.88 -10.56 19.68
C GLU A 232 17.06 -9.29 18.83
N LEU A 233 16.09 -8.96 17.99
CA LEU A 233 16.14 -7.75 17.16
C LEU A 233 16.02 -6.48 18.01
N ARG A 234 15.20 -6.51 19.06
CA ARG A 234 15.06 -5.42 20.03
C ARG A 234 16.37 -5.15 20.74
N GLU A 235 17.03 -6.20 21.24
CA GLU A 235 18.34 -6.08 21.90
C GLU A 235 19.40 -5.58 20.92
N ALA A 236 19.53 -6.21 19.75
CA ALA A 236 20.57 -5.89 18.78
C ALA A 236 20.41 -4.48 18.16
N SER A 237 19.19 -3.95 18.13
CA SER A 237 18.93 -2.57 17.70
C SER A 237 19.16 -1.54 18.81
N GLY A 238 19.40 -1.95 20.07
CA GLY A 238 19.48 -1.02 21.19
C GLY A 238 18.12 -0.35 21.47
N GLY A 239 17.04 -1.13 21.42
CA GLY A 239 15.72 -0.70 21.87
C GLY A 239 14.88 0.06 20.84
N ALA A 240 15.15 -0.08 19.54
CA ALA A 240 14.26 0.44 18.50
C ALA A 240 12.91 -0.32 18.47
N PRO A 241 11.84 0.28 17.92
CA PRO A 241 10.58 -0.39 17.66
C PRO A 241 10.76 -1.58 16.72
N ILE A 242 10.18 -2.71 17.10
CA ILE A 242 10.13 -3.92 16.28
C ILE A 242 8.68 -4.14 15.87
N GLY A 243 8.42 -4.18 14.56
CA GLY A 243 7.09 -4.40 14.02
C GLY A 243 6.96 -5.66 13.18
N LEU A 244 5.72 -6.07 12.91
CA LEU A 244 5.39 -7.17 12.01
C LEU A 244 4.53 -6.66 10.86
N LYS A 245 4.98 -6.88 9.63
CA LYS A 245 4.24 -6.61 8.39
C LYS A 245 3.75 -7.90 7.74
N PHE A 246 2.44 -7.96 7.47
CA PHE A 246 1.81 -9.08 6.76
C PHE A 246 0.76 -8.61 5.75
N ALA A 247 0.48 -9.47 4.77
CA ALA A 247 -0.62 -9.28 3.84
C ALA A 247 -1.95 -9.45 4.58
N ALA A 248 -2.88 -8.53 4.40
CA ALA A 248 -4.21 -8.59 5.00
C ALA A 248 -4.90 -9.89 4.56
N SER A 249 -4.98 -10.87 5.46
CA SER A 249 -5.57 -12.18 5.15
C SER A 249 -6.26 -12.77 6.39
N ARG A 250 -5.52 -13.54 7.19
CA ARG A 250 -5.92 -14.07 8.50
C ARG A 250 -5.63 -13.05 9.60
N ILE A 251 -6.30 -11.91 9.50
CA ILE A 251 -5.96 -10.68 10.24
C ILE A 251 -5.90 -10.93 11.75
N GLU A 252 -6.92 -11.53 12.34
CA GLU A 252 -6.99 -11.77 13.77
C GLU A 252 -5.93 -12.78 14.22
N GLU A 253 -5.71 -13.85 13.45
CA GLU A 253 -4.67 -14.84 13.76
C GLU A 253 -3.26 -14.25 13.69
N ASP A 254 -2.96 -13.47 12.64
CA ASP A 254 -1.67 -12.79 12.48
C ASP A 254 -1.46 -11.68 13.54
N CYS A 255 -2.54 -10.99 13.94
CA CYS A 255 -2.51 -10.05 15.07
C CYS A 255 -2.21 -10.77 16.39
N GLU A 256 -2.82 -11.93 16.65
CA GLU A 256 -2.54 -12.69 17.87
C GLU A 256 -1.07 -13.13 17.94
N VAL A 257 -0.49 -13.55 16.81
CA VAL A 257 0.95 -13.87 16.73
C VAL A 257 1.80 -12.63 17.06
N ALA A 258 1.45 -11.47 16.51
CA ALA A 258 2.13 -10.21 16.81
C ALA A 258 2.06 -9.84 18.31
N ILE A 259 0.87 -9.97 18.93
CA ILE A 259 0.65 -9.71 20.35
C ILE A 259 1.53 -10.62 21.20
N GLN A 260 1.50 -11.93 20.93
CA GLN A 260 2.28 -12.93 21.68
C GLN A 260 3.80 -12.72 21.52
N ALA A 261 4.22 -12.23 20.36
CA ALA A 261 5.63 -11.93 20.09
C ALA A 261 6.11 -10.64 20.77
N GLY A 262 5.20 -9.77 21.23
CA GLY A 262 5.57 -8.51 21.87
C GLY A 262 6.13 -7.47 20.90
N VAL A 263 5.57 -7.40 19.69
CA VAL A 263 5.90 -6.33 18.73
C VAL A 263 5.36 -4.98 19.24
N ASP A 264 5.97 -3.89 18.78
CA ASP A 264 5.54 -2.53 19.09
C ASP A 264 4.55 -1.96 18.07
N PHE A 265 4.57 -2.49 16.84
CA PHE A 265 3.64 -2.09 15.80
C PHE A 265 3.31 -3.22 14.81
N ILE A 266 2.15 -3.15 14.19
CA ILE A 266 1.67 -4.07 13.16
C ILE A 266 1.46 -3.28 11.88
N THR A 267 1.91 -3.79 10.74
CA THR A 267 1.62 -3.23 9.42
C THR A 267 0.75 -4.18 8.61
N ILE A 268 -0.45 -3.75 8.26
CA ILE A 268 -1.38 -4.50 7.41
C ILE A 268 -1.26 -4.01 5.97
N ASP A 269 -0.91 -4.92 5.05
CA ASP A 269 -0.80 -4.64 3.62
C ASP A 269 -2.04 -5.18 2.88
N GLY A 270 -2.96 -4.29 2.52
CA GLY A 270 -4.23 -4.63 1.88
C GLY A 270 -4.05 -5.23 0.49
N ALA A 271 -5.07 -5.95 0.00
CA ALA A 271 -5.07 -6.58 -1.33
C ALA A 271 -4.79 -5.60 -2.50
N GLN A 272 -4.93 -4.30 -2.28
CA GLN A 272 -4.60 -3.27 -3.26
C GLN A 272 -3.09 -2.97 -3.37
N GLY A 273 -2.25 -3.57 -2.50
CA GLY A 273 -0.80 -3.38 -2.52
C GLY A 273 -0.17 -3.71 -3.87
N GLY A 274 0.84 -2.92 -4.26
CA GLY A 274 1.57 -3.10 -5.50
C GLY A 274 2.86 -3.91 -5.37
N SER A 275 3.41 -4.34 -6.51
CA SER A 275 4.76 -4.92 -6.61
C SER A 275 5.51 -4.38 -7.83
N GLY A 276 6.84 -4.44 -7.81
CA GLY A 276 7.68 -4.10 -8.97
C GLY A 276 7.74 -5.20 -10.04
N GLY A 277 7.21 -6.39 -9.73
CA GLY A 277 7.23 -7.56 -10.62
C GLY A 277 6.53 -8.75 -9.95
N GLY A 278 5.30 -8.54 -9.48
CA GLY A 278 4.54 -9.56 -8.77
C GLY A 278 3.84 -10.50 -9.75
N ARG A 279 3.49 -11.70 -9.29
CA ARG A 279 2.74 -12.66 -10.10
C ARG A 279 1.30 -12.18 -10.27
N GLU A 280 0.86 -12.03 -11.52
CA GLU A 280 -0.49 -11.52 -11.83
C GLU A 280 -1.59 -12.30 -11.07
N VAL A 281 -1.44 -13.61 -10.95
CA VAL A 281 -2.40 -14.46 -10.27
C VAL A 281 -2.54 -14.14 -8.78
N THR A 282 -1.46 -13.80 -8.07
CA THR A 282 -1.55 -13.47 -6.64
C THR A 282 -2.07 -12.05 -6.44
N ILE A 283 -1.61 -11.11 -7.27
CA ILE A 283 -2.04 -9.70 -7.24
C ILE A 283 -3.57 -9.59 -7.35
N ASN A 284 -4.18 -10.46 -8.15
CA ASN A 284 -5.62 -10.41 -8.41
C ASN A 284 -6.45 -11.43 -7.62
N ASN A 285 -5.87 -12.28 -6.77
CA ASN A 285 -6.65 -13.34 -6.09
C ASN A 285 -6.25 -13.60 -4.63
N THR A 286 -5.39 -12.78 -4.04
CA THR A 286 -4.98 -12.96 -2.64
C THR A 286 -5.18 -11.69 -1.82
N GLY A 287 -5.44 -11.88 -0.53
CA GLY A 287 -5.62 -10.82 0.45
C GLY A 287 -7.03 -10.24 0.53
N VAL A 288 -7.23 -9.36 1.52
CA VAL A 288 -8.45 -8.58 1.73
C VAL A 288 -8.17 -7.08 1.63
N PRO A 289 -9.10 -6.26 1.11
CA PRO A 289 -8.90 -4.82 1.01
C PRO A 289 -8.84 -4.13 2.37
N LEU A 290 -8.14 -2.99 2.44
CA LEU A 290 -7.98 -2.24 3.70
C LEU A 290 -9.30 -1.85 4.38
N VAL A 291 -10.35 -1.49 3.62
CA VAL A 291 -11.65 -1.10 4.22
C VAL A 291 -12.25 -2.20 5.10
N TYR A 292 -11.93 -3.46 4.83
CA TYR A 292 -12.31 -4.60 5.67
C TYR A 292 -11.25 -4.87 6.77
N ALA A 293 -9.97 -4.72 6.42
CA ALA A 293 -8.88 -5.17 7.27
C ALA A 293 -8.66 -4.28 8.50
N ILE A 294 -8.73 -2.97 8.31
CA ILE A 294 -8.47 -1.98 9.37
C ILE A 294 -9.44 -2.12 10.54
N PRO A 295 -10.78 -2.08 10.35
CA PRO A 295 -11.72 -2.17 11.46
C PRO A 295 -11.64 -3.51 12.20
N ARG A 296 -11.33 -4.61 11.48
CA ARG A 296 -11.13 -5.94 12.08
C ARG A 296 -9.91 -5.96 13.01
N ALA A 297 -8.75 -5.51 12.53
CA ALA A 297 -7.53 -5.45 13.33
C ALA A 297 -7.68 -4.49 14.51
N HIS A 298 -8.26 -3.31 14.28
CA HIS A 298 -8.51 -2.31 15.32
C HIS A 298 -9.36 -2.90 16.45
N ARG A 299 -10.51 -3.51 16.12
CA ARG A 299 -11.41 -4.14 17.09
C ARG A 299 -10.73 -5.29 17.81
N TYR A 300 -10.00 -6.14 17.09
CA TYR A 300 -9.30 -7.26 17.69
C TYR A 300 -8.27 -6.79 18.73
N LEU A 301 -7.45 -5.79 18.41
CA LEU A 301 -6.48 -5.22 19.35
C LEU A 301 -7.15 -4.55 20.56
N GLN A 302 -8.35 -3.96 20.39
CA GLN A 302 -9.16 -3.44 21.49
C GLN A 302 -9.68 -4.55 22.40
N GLU A 303 -10.25 -5.61 21.83
CA GLU A 303 -10.76 -6.78 22.56
C GLU A 303 -9.65 -7.49 23.36
N ARG A 304 -8.42 -7.47 22.85
CA ARG A 304 -7.23 -7.99 23.54
C ARG A 304 -6.63 -7.00 24.57
N GLY A 305 -7.13 -5.77 24.66
CA GLY A 305 -6.67 -4.77 25.62
C GLY A 305 -5.28 -4.18 25.33
N VAL A 306 -4.82 -4.27 24.08
CA VAL A 306 -3.46 -3.88 23.67
C VAL A 306 -3.44 -2.78 22.60
N ARG A 307 -4.60 -2.26 22.19
CA ARG A 307 -4.67 -1.23 21.14
C ARG A 307 -3.85 0.03 21.45
N ASP A 308 -3.80 0.46 22.71
CA ASP A 308 -2.99 1.62 23.13
C ASP A 308 -1.49 1.31 23.21
N GLN A 309 -1.11 0.04 23.11
CA GLN A 309 0.24 -0.48 23.31
C GLN A 309 0.94 -0.90 22.02
N ILE A 310 0.17 -1.23 20.98
CA ILE A 310 0.65 -1.67 19.67
C ILE A 310 0.07 -0.73 18.61
N ASP A 311 0.95 -0.04 17.91
CA ASP A 311 0.53 0.88 16.84
C ASP A 311 0.13 0.08 15.58
N LEU A 312 -0.96 0.48 14.93
CA LEU A 312 -1.50 -0.14 13.72
C LEU A 312 -1.19 0.73 12.50
N LEU A 313 -0.27 0.29 11.68
CA LEU A 313 0.09 0.90 10.40
C LEU A 313 -0.60 0.14 9.27
N VAL A 314 -0.89 0.85 8.18
CA VAL A 314 -1.61 0.28 7.03
C VAL A 314 -1.00 0.73 5.71
N THR A 315 -1.04 -0.14 4.71
CA THR A 315 -0.57 0.15 3.35
C THR A 315 -1.41 -0.59 2.32
N GLY A 316 -1.42 -0.11 1.08
CA GLY A 316 -2.08 -0.76 -0.04
C GLY A 316 -3.22 0.08 -0.61
N GLY A 317 -3.00 0.64 -1.80
CA GLY A 317 -4.03 1.39 -2.54
C GLY A 317 -4.39 2.78 -1.98
N LEU A 318 -3.59 3.34 -1.08
CA LEU A 318 -3.80 4.68 -0.51
C LEU A 318 -3.22 5.76 -1.44
N ARG A 319 -4.06 6.70 -1.90
CA ARG A 319 -3.70 7.62 -2.99
C ARG A 319 -3.67 9.08 -2.61
N ASP A 320 -4.53 9.52 -1.70
CA ASP A 320 -4.70 10.92 -1.34
C ASP A 320 -5.01 11.13 0.15
N ALA A 321 -5.09 12.39 0.58
CA ALA A 321 -5.37 12.77 1.95
C ALA A 321 -6.71 12.22 2.48
N GLY A 322 -7.71 12.05 1.61
CA GLY A 322 -8.99 11.46 1.97
C GLY A 322 -8.84 9.99 2.34
N ASP A 323 -8.15 9.21 1.51
CA ASP A 323 -7.80 7.82 1.81
C ASP A 323 -7.01 7.71 3.13
N PHE A 324 -6.00 8.58 3.31
CA PHE A 324 -5.13 8.55 4.47
C PHE A 324 -5.90 8.81 5.77
N LEU A 325 -6.72 9.86 5.79
CA LEU A 325 -7.48 10.22 6.99
C LEU A 325 -8.62 9.24 7.27
N LYS A 326 -9.28 8.68 6.23
CA LYS A 326 -10.30 7.65 6.41
C LYS A 326 -9.70 6.36 6.97
N ALA A 327 -8.51 5.97 6.50
CA ALA A 327 -7.79 4.82 7.06
C ALA A 327 -7.47 5.03 8.55
N MET A 328 -7.04 6.23 8.93
CA MET A 328 -6.83 6.59 10.34
C MET A 328 -8.13 6.59 11.14
N ALA A 329 -9.21 7.16 10.58
CA ALA A 329 -10.52 7.21 11.21
C ALA A 329 -11.11 5.82 11.48
N LEU A 330 -10.79 4.83 10.63
CA LEU A 330 -11.16 3.43 10.81
C LEU A 330 -10.28 2.68 11.82
N GLY A 331 -9.20 3.30 12.30
CA GLY A 331 -8.42 2.80 13.43
C GLY A 331 -6.92 2.65 13.21
N ALA A 332 -6.37 3.07 12.07
CA ALA A 332 -4.91 3.10 11.85
C ALA A 332 -4.25 4.30 12.58
N ASP A 333 -3.04 4.11 13.11
CA ASP A 333 -2.24 5.19 13.72
C ASP A 333 -1.42 5.96 12.67
N ALA A 334 -1.01 5.28 11.60
CA ALA A 334 -0.23 5.85 10.50
C ALA A 334 -0.45 5.08 9.20
N VAL A 335 -0.12 5.73 8.09
CA VAL A 335 -0.26 5.18 6.74
C VAL A 335 1.06 5.13 6.01
N TYR A 336 1.25 4.06 5.26
CA TYR A 336 2.37 3.88 4.34
C TYR A 336 1.92 4.15 2.91
N ILE A 337 2.66 4.99 2.21
CA ILE A 337 2.51 5.27 0.78
C ILE A 337 3.62 4.59 -0.03
N GLY A 338 3.25 4.03 -1.18
CA GLY A 338 4.16 3.37 -2.11
C GLY A 338 3.98 3.89 -3.52
N GLU A 339 2.93 3.42 -4.19
CA GLU A 339 2.64 3.81 -5.58
C GLU A 339 2.39 5.31 -5.73
N SER A 340 1.64 5.94 -4.82
CA SER A 340 1.43 7.40 -4.83
C SER A 340 2.73 8.19 -4.64
N ALA A 341 3.66 7.70 -3.81
CA ALA A 341 5.00 8.29 -3.69
C ALA A 341 5.82 8.12 -4.98
N LEU A 342 5.79 6.94 -5.60
CA LEU A 342 6.49 6.69 -6.86
C LEU A 342 5.96 7.56 -7.99
N LEU A 343 4.64 7.73 -8.10
CA LEU A 343 4.03 8.62 -9.07
C LEU A 343 4.41 10.09 -8.81
N ALA A 344 4.31 10.57 -7.57
CA ALA A 344 4.74 11.92 -7.21
C ALA A 344 6.21 12.18 -7.56
N MET A 345 7.09 11.19 -7.34
CA MET A 345 8.52 11.29 -7.65
C MET A 345 8.81 11.53 -9.13
N VAL A 346 8.04 10.91 -10.02
CA VAL A 346 8.34 10.89 -11.47
C VAL A 346 7.43 11.77 -12.32
N PHE A 347 6.30 12.24 -11.79
CA PHE A 347 5.29 12.94 -12.59
C PHE A 347 5.83 14.16 -13.35
N HIS A 348 6.66 14.97 -12.71
CA HIS A 348 7.32 16.14 -13.32
C HIS A 348 8.65 15.80 -14.03
N GLN A 349 8.87 14.53 -14.33
CA GLN A 349 10.07 14.04 -15.01
C GLN A 349 9.71 13.11 -16.17
N LEU A 350 8.42 12.95 -16.49
CA LEU A 350 7.96 12.04 -17.54
C LEU A 350 8.43 12.46 -18.93
N GLU A 351 8.72 13.74 -19.14
CA GLU A 351 9.28 14.29 -20.38
C GLU A 351 10.68 13.76 -20.71
N LYS A 352 11.36 13.13 -19.74
CA LYS A 352 12.65 12.46 -19.94
C LYS A 352 12.52 11.11 -20.66
N MET A 353 11.29 10.64 -20.90
CA MET A 353 11.01 9.43 -21.64
C MET A 353 10.23 9.73 -22.93
N PRO A 354 10.29 8.85 -23.93
CA PRO A 354 9.42 8.96 -25.10
C PRO A 354 7.93 8.96 -24.72
N PRO A 355 7.07 9.73 -25.42
CA PRO A 355 5.62 9.73 -25.18
C PRO A 355 5.02 8.32 -25.25
N GLY A 356 4.15 7.99 -24.29
CA GLY A 356 3.50 6.68 -24.18
C GLY A 356 4.31 5.61 -23.42
N THR A 357 5.52 5.94 -22.96
CA THR A 357 6.31 5.05 -22.10
C THR A 357 5.69 4.94 -20.71
N ASN A 358 5.68 3.73 -20.15
CA ASN A 358 5.20 3.48 -18.80
C ASN A 358 6.07 4.22 -17.76
N PRO A 359 5.50 5.06 -16.86
CA PRO A 359 6.23 5.78 -15.81
C PRO A 359 7.17 4.92 -14.96
N ALA A 360 6.85 3.64 -14.78
CA ALA A 360 7.67 2.69 -14.03
C ALA A 360 9.11 2.56 -14.55
N GLN A 361 9.36 2.88 -15.82
CA GLN A 361 10.69 2.80 -16.42
C GLN A 361 11.70 3.80 -15.79
N LEU A 362 11.24 4.86 -15.11
CA LEU A 362 12.12 5.80 -14.40
C LEU A 362 12.54 5.31 -13.01
N PHE A 363 11.74 4.46 -12.36
CA PHE A 363 11.98 4.08 -10.96
C PHE A 363 12.29 2.61 -10.76
N LEU A 364 11.86 1.72 -11.66
CA LEU A 364 12.16 0.30 -11.54
C LEU A 364 13.64 0.03 -11.81
N TYR A 365 14.17 -0.96 -11.11
CA TYR A 365 15.56 -1.40 -11.29
C TYR A 365 15.83 -1.92 -12.71
N THR A 366 14.84 -2.58 -13.30
CA THR A 366 14.87 -3.08 -14.69
C THR A 366 14.47 -2.00 -15.71
N GLY A 367 14.10 -0.81 -15.25
CA GLY A 367 13.65 0.28 -16.11
C GLY A 367 14.76 0.78 -17.03
N GLU A 368 14.45 0.99 -18.30
CA GLU A 368 15.41 1.47 -19.32
C GLU A 368 15.88 2.89 -19.00
N TYR A 369 14.97 3.75 -18.55
CA TYR A 369 15.20 5.17 -18.29
C TYR A 369 15.54 5.47 -16.81
N ARG A 370 15.79 4.46 -15.98
CA ARG A 370 16.06 4.63 -14.55
C ARG A 370 17.23 5.58 -14.25
N ASP A 371 18.17 5.69 -15.19
CA ASP A 371 19.35 6.53 -15.08
C ASP A 371 19.04 8.01 -15.40
N GLU A 372 17.89 8.32 -16.00
CA GLU A 372 17.40 9.68 -16.27
C GLU A 372 16.71 10.33 -15.05
N LEU A 373 16.38 9.52 -14.04
CA LEU A 373 15.76 10.01 -12.81
C LEU A 373 16.67 11.04 -12.13
N ASP A 374 16.14 12.25 -11.92
CA ASP A 374 16.74 13.26 -11.06
C ASP A 374 16.28 12.99 -9.63
N VAL A 375 17.27 12.68 -8.79
CA VAL A 375 17.09 12.26 -7.41
C VAL A 375 16.57 13.40 -6.55
N ASP A 376 17.09 14.62 -6.73
CA ASP A 376 16.75 15.75 -5.87
C ASP A 376 15.40 16.34 -6.26
N ALA A 377 15.11 16.44 -7.57
CA ALA A 377 13.79 16.82 -8.05
C ALA A 377 12.71 15.81 -7.59
N GLY A 378 13.01 14.50 -7.71
CA GLY A 378 12.11 13.45 -7.24
C GLY A 378 11.89 13.48 -5.72
N ALA A 379 12.96 13.70 -4.95
CA ALA A 379 12.87 13.83 -3.50
C ALA A 379 12.00 15.02 -3.07
N GLN A 380 12.19 16.18 -3.71
CA GLN A 380 11.41 17.37 -3.43
C GLN A 380 9.93 17.19 -3.80
N ALA A 381 9.64 16.53 -4.93
CA ALA A 381 8.27 16.26 -5.36
C ALA A 381 7.52 15.36 -4.37
N VAL A 382 8.15 14.27 -3.90
CA VAL A 382 7.55 13.39 -2.87
C VAL A 382 7.39 14.12 -1.54
N ALA A 383 8.36 14.92 -1.12
CA ALA A 383 8.25 15.71 0.10
C ALA A 383 7.11 16.74 0.02
N ASN A 384 6.92 17.38 -1.14
CA ASN A 384 5.80 18.28 -1.38
C ASN A 384 4.46 17.55 -1.33
N PHE A 385 4.37 16.36 -1.94
CA PHE A 385 3.17 15.52 -1.89
C PHE A 385 2.80 15.18 -0.44
N ILE A 386 3.76 14.71 0.36
CA ILE A 386 3.52 14.40 1.79
C ILE A 386 3.06 15.64 2.57
N LYS A 387 3.70 16.79 2.37
CA LYS A 387 3.34 18.06 3.04
C LYS A 387 1.95 18.56 2.64
N ALA A 388 1.64 18.50 1.34
CA ALA A 388 0.34 18.88 0.81
C ALA A 388 -0.76 17.97 1.38
N SER A 389 -0.58 16.64 1.30
CA SER A 389 -1.56 15.70 1.84
C SER A 389 -1.72 15.83 3.36
N THR A 390 -0.64 16.09 4.10
CA THR A 390 -0.73 16.39 5.55
C THR A 390 -1.58 17.65 5.79
N THR A 391 -1.39 18.70 4.98
CA THR A 391 -2.19 19.94 5.08
C THR A 391 -3.66 19.69 4.73
N GLU A 392 -3.94 18.91 3.70
CA GLU A 392 -5.30 18.51 3.32
C GLU A 392 -6.00 17.71 4.43
N MET A 393 -5.27 16.80 5.12
CA MET A 393 -5.79 16.10 6.29
C MET A 393 -6.11 17.06 7.44
N GLN A 394 -5.28 18.09 7.66
CA GLN A 394 -5.56 19.14 8.66
C GLN A 394 -6.81 19.94 8.29
N LEU A 395 -6.99 20.31 7.02
CA LEU A 395 -8.20 20.99 6.56
C LEU A 395 -9.46 20.16 6.84
N LEU A 396 -9.42 18.85 6.54
CA LEU A 396 -10.52 17.94 6.87
C LEU A 396 -10.79 17.90 8.38
N ALA A 397 -9.76 17.72 9.21
CA ALA A 397 -9.88 17.72 10.67
C ALA A 397 -10.46 19.03 11.24
N GLN A 398 -10.10 20.19 10.67
CA GLN A 398 -10.67 21.49 11.05
C GLN A 398 -12.19 21.53 10.80
N THR A 399 -12.67 20.98 9.66
CA THR A 399 -14.12 20.88 9.39
C THR A 399 -14.85 19.98 10.38
N LEU A 400 -14.14 19.04 11.01
CA LEU A 400 -14.65 18.13 12.04
C LEU A 400 -14.52 18.73 13.46
N GLY A 401 -13.93 19.93 13.59
CA GLY A 401 -13.66 20.57 14.86
C GLY A 401 -12.56 19.89 15.68
N LYS A 402 -11.63 19.16 15.04
CA LYS A 402 -10.57 18.35 15.66
C LYS A 402 -9.22 19.03 15.52
N ASP A 403 -8.50 19.21 16.63
CA ASP A 403 -7.20 19.88 16.68
C ASP A 403 -6.01 18.90 16.65
N ASP A 404 -6.29 17.61 16.42
CA ASP A 404 -5.31 16.54 16.32
C ASP A 404 -5.84 15.47 15.35
N LEU A 405 -5.02 15.07 14.38
CA LEU A 405 -5.39 14.02 13.42
C LEU A 405 -5.69 12.69 14.12
N GLN A 406 -5.09 12.41 15.27
CA GLN A 406 -5.36 11.18 16.05
C GLN A 406 -6.74 11.19 16.74
N GLN A 407 -7.45 12.33 16.76
CA GLN A 407 -8.81 12.41 17.30
C GLN A 407 -9.90 12.11 16.26
N VAL A 408 -9.55 12.04 14.97
CA VAL A 408 -10.51 11.71 13.91
C VAL A 408 -10.80 10.22 13.97
N ASN A 409 -12.07 9.85 14.03
CA ASN A 409 -12.51 8.46 14.21
C ASN A 409 -13.77 8.14 13.39
N SER A 410 -14.31 6.92 13.56
CA SER A 410 -15.48 6.43 12.83
C SER A 410 -16.74 7.29 13.00
N ASP A 411 -16.90 7.97 14.13
CA ASP A 411 -18.07 8.81 14.43
C ASP A 411 -18.04 10.13 13.64
N ASP A 412 -16.87 10.51 13.10
CA ASP A 412 -16.70 11.67 12.24
C ASP A 412 -17.05 11.36 10.76
N MET A 413 -17.55 10.15 10.47
CA MET A 413 -17.89 9.69 9.13
C MET A 413 -19.30 9.11 9.04
N ALA A 414 -19.83 9.07 7.82
CA ALA A 414 -21.00 8.29 7.46
C ALA A 414 -20.70 7.36 6.27
N ALA A 415 -21.26 6.16 6.33
CA ALA A 415 -21.25 5.19 5.24
C ALA A 415 -22.42 5.46 4.27
N LEU A 416 -22.13 5.47 2.97
CA LEU A 416 -23.13 5.70 1.91
C LEU A 416 -23.86 4.42 1.50
N SER A 417 -23.29 3.26 1.81
CA SER A 417 -23.89 1.95 1.54
C SER A 417 -24.05 1.14 2.83
N ARG A 418 -25.08 0.29 2.86
CA ARG A 418 -25.33 -0.62 3.97
C ARG A 418 -24.16 -1.59 4.15
N GLU A 419 -23.61 -2.08 3.05
CA GLU A 419 -22.48 -3.01 3.06
C GLU A 419 -21.27 -2.38 3.76
N ILE A 420 -20.91 -1.14 3.41
CA ILE A 420 -19.79 -0.45 4.06
C ILE A 420 -20.06 -0.14 5.52
N ALA A 421 -21.29 0.23 5.88
CA ALA A 421 -21.67 0.43 7.29
C ALA A 421 -21.47 -0.86 8.11
N GLU A 422 -21.93 -1.99 7.59
CA GLU A 422 -21.82 -3.31 8.25
C GLU A 422 -20.36 -3.78 8.38
N ILE A 423 -19.54 -3.54 7.36
CA ILE A 423 -18.11 -3.91 7.35
C ILE A 423 -17.31 -3.06 8.36
N THR A 424 -17.50 -1.74 8.29
CA THR A 424 -16.64 -0.78 9.00
C THR A 424 -17.13 -0.47 10.41
N GLY A 425 -18.42 -0.66 10.68
CA GLY A 425 -19.08 -0.16 11.87
C GLY A 425 -19.41 1.33 11.83
N VAL A 426 -19.10 2.03 10.73
CA VAL A 426 -19.45 3.45 10.54
C VAL A 426 -20.96 3.59 10.35
N GLN A 427 -21.56 4.64 10.91
CA GLN A 427 -23.00 4.87 10.85
C GLN A 427 -23.47 5.07 9.39
N LEU A 428 -24.57 4.41 9.03
CA LEU A 428 -25.20 4.59 7.71
C LEU A 428 -25.77 6.00 7.57
N ALA A 429 -25.51 6.67 6.43
CA ALA A 429 -25.90 8.05 6.16
C ALA A 429 -27.42 8.29 6.08
N TYR A 430 -28.22 7.22 6.03
CA TYR A 430 -29.67 7.29 6.01
C TYR A 430 -30.28 6.27 6.96
N VAL A 431 -31.48 6.58 7.45
CA VAL A 431 -32.30 5.62 8.19
C VAL A 431 -33.07 4.78 7.16
N PRO A 432 -32.93 3.44 7.15
CA PRO A 432 -33.71 2.60 6.26
C PRO A 432 -35.21 2.82 6.49
N GLN A 433 -35.95 3.26 5.47
CA GLN A 433 -37.40 3.32 5.56
C GLN A 433 -37.95 1.90 5.48
N GLU A 434 -38.78 1.51 6.45
CA GLU A 434 -39.58 0.29 6.30
C GLU A 434 -40.45 0.42 5.06
N VAL A 435 -40.39 -0.57 4.17
CA VAL A 435 -41.27 -0.62 2.99
C VAL A 435 -42.70 -0.78 3.51
N ARG A 436 -43.47 0.32 3.53
CA ARG A 436 -44.91 0.24 3.72
C ARG A 436 -45.48 -0.43 2.48
N THR A 437 -45.95 -1.67 2.61
CA THR A 437 -46.74 -2.32 1.56
C THR A 437 -47.93 -1.40 1.27
N PRO A 438 -48.07 -0.86 0.05
CA PRO A 438 -49.25 -0.06 -0.26
C PRO A 438 -50.49 -0.95 -0.07
N PRO A 439 -51.60 -0.42 0.49
CA PRO A 439 -52.83 -1.18 0.58
C PRO A 439 -53.23 -1.64 -0.83
N VAL A 440 -53.42 -2.95 -1.00
CA VAL A 440 -53.97 -3.51 -2.24
C VAL A 440 -55.36 -2.88 -2.43
N PRO A 441 -55.64 -2.18 -3.54
CA PRO A 441 -56.97 -1.67 -3.80
C PRO A 441 -57.95 -2.85 -3.77
N ALA A 442 -58.97 -2.78 -2.92
CA ALA A 442 -60.07 -3.73 -3.01
C ALA A 442 -60.70 -3.56 -4.40
N PHE A 443 -60.62 -4.60 -5.24
CA PHE A 443 -61.38 -4.63 -6.49
C PHE A 443 -62.87 -4.54 -6.11
N ARG A 444 -63.53 -3.47 -6.55
CA ARG A 444 -64.98 -3.28 -6.40
C ARG A 444 -65.74 -4.10 -7.43
#